data_AF-A0A2V8M8J5-F1
#
_entry.id   AF-A0A2V8M8J5-F1
#
_cell.length_a   1.000
_cell.length_b   1.000
_cell.length_c   1.000
_cell.angle_alpha   90.00
_cell.angle_beta   90.00
_cell.angle_gamma   90.00
#
_symmetry.space_group_name_H-M   'P 1'
#
loop_
_entity.id
_entity.type
_entity.pdbx_description
1 polymer ?
#
loop_
_entity_poly.entity_id
_entity_poly.type
_entity_poly.pdbx_seq_one_letter_code
_entity_poly.pdbx_strand_id
1 'polypeptide(L)'
;MPETAAPVVAFRFLYVVCGGPFSTYDRRFIERKRQLRRLLGRRRSRIFYLDHVEKDGKLLFEEIVKMDLEGMVCKRQNLAYRVTEKPSPYWIRVKNPRYSGAEGREELFERV
;
A
#
# COMPACT_ATOMS: atom_id res chain seq x y z
N MET A 1 -5.94 -17.08 27.13
CA MET A 1 -6.89 -16.17 26.46
C MET A 1 -6.22 -15.70 25.18
N PRO A 2 -6.62 -16.14 23.98
CA PRO A 2 -6.00 -15.63 22.76
C PRO A 2 -6.60 -14.25 22.48
N GLU A 3 -5.72 -13.26 22.40
CA GLU A 3 -6.03 -11.91 21.97
C GLU A 3 -6.54 -11.98 20.53
N THR A 4 -7.83 -11.72 20.35
CA THR A 4 -8.45 -11.64 19.02
C THR A 4 -7.83 -10.46 18.29
N ALA A 5 -6.77 -10.70 17.52
CA ALA A 5 -6.18 -9.70 16.65
C ALA A 5 -7.28 -9.23 15.70
N ALA A 6 -7.81 -8.03 15.95
CA ALA A 6 -8.75 -7.39 15.05
C ALA A 6 -8.13 -7.36 13.64
N PRO A 7 -8.92 -7.60 12.57
CA PRO A 7 -8.38 -7.57 11.23
C PRO A 7 -7.78 -6.19 10.97
N VAL A 8 -6.45 -6.10 10.92
CA VAL A 8 -5.75 -4.86 10.60
C VAL A 8 -5.93 -4.64 9.10
N VAL A 9 -7.01 -3.93 8.75
CA VAL A 9 -7.26 -3.53 7.36
C VAL A 9 -6.31 -2.37 7.03
N ALA A 10 -5.13 -2.72 6.52
CA ALA A 10 -4.16 -1.75 6.04
C ALA A 10 -4.58 -1.20 4.67
N PHE A 11 -5.28 -0.07 4.67
CA PHE A 11 -5.54 0.67 3.44
C PHE A 11 -4.25 1.32 2.93
N ARG A 12 -3.83 0.96 1.71
CA ARG A 12 -2.74 1.65 1.00
C ARG A 12 -3.23 3.01 0.53
N PHE A 13 -3.18 4.01 1.41
CA PHE A 13 -3.46 5.38 1.02
C PHE A 13 -2.35 5.91 0.10
N LEU A 14 -2.73 6.28 -1.11
CA LEU A 14 -1.95 7.16 -1.96
C LEU A 14 -2.32 8.59 -1.57
N TYR A 15 -1.39 9.34 -0.99
CA TYR A 15 -1.58 10.78 -0.80
C TYR A 15 -1.35 11.50 -2.12
N VAL A 16 -2.41 12.11 -2.65
CA VAL A 16 -2.36 12.97 -3.82
C VAL A 16 -3.19 14.21 -3.51
N VAL A 17 -2.57 15.39 -3.62
CA VAL A 17 -3.31 16.66 -3.62
C VAL A 17 -3.56 17.04 -5.07
N CYS A 18 -4.82 17.19 -5.45
CA CYS A 18 -5.25 17.66 -6.76
C CYS A 18 -5.55 19.15 -6.73
N GLY A 19 -4.88 19.91 -7.61
CA GLY A 19 -5.12 21.33 -7.79
C GLY A 19 -4.46 22.24 -6.75
N GLY A 20 -4.14 23.46 -7.17
CA GLY A 20 -3.46 24.47 -6.34
C GLY A 20 -1.94 24.32 -6.26
N PRO A 21 -1.24 25.26 -5.59
CA PRO A 21 0.22 25.32 -5.53
C PRO A 21 0.86 24.14 -4.76
N PHE A 22 0.04 23.31 -4.11
CA PHE A 22 0.48 22.15 -3.32
C PHE A 22 0.30 20.82 -4.06
N SER A 23 0.03 20.84 -5.37
CA SER A 23 -0.03 19.63 -6.19
C SER A 23 1.19 18.73 -5.96
N THR A 24 0.92 17.45 -5.76
CA THR A 24 1.97 16.44 -5.52
C THR A 24 2.18 15.52 -6.72
N TYR A 25 1.47 15.72 -7.82
CA TYR A 25 1.52 14.83 -9.00
C TYR A 25 2.93 14.67 -9.55
N ASP A 26 3.63 15.79 -9.74
CA ASP A 26 4.97 15.84 -10.33
C ASP A 26 6.08 15.43 -9.36
N ARG A 27 5.74 15.20 -8.08
CA ARG A 27 6.72 14.83 -7.04
C ARG A 27 7.01 13.34 -7.05
N ARG A 28 8.28 13.01 -6.79
CA ARG A 28 8.74 11.62 -6.67
C ARG A 28 8.03 10.91 -5.51
N PHE A 29 7.91 9.59 -5.59
CA PHE A 29 7.21 8.81 -4.57
C PHE A 29 7.76 9.04 -3.15
N ILE A 30 9.08 9.11 -3.00
CA ILE A 30 9.73 9.36 -1.71
C ILE A 30 9.38 10.74 -1.14
N GLU A 31 9.33 11.78 -1.98
CA GLU A 31 8.97 13.13 -1.57
C GLU A 31 7.52 13.19 -1.07
N ARG A 32 6.61 12.50 -1.77
CA ARG A 32 5.21 12.37 -1.36
C ARG A 32 5.07 11.62 -0.04
N LYS A 33 5.83 10.53 0.17
CA LYS A 33 5.86 9.77 1.43
C LYS A 33 6.36 10.62 2.59
N ARG A 34 7.33 11.50 2.37
CA ARG A 34 7.84 12.44 3.37
C ARG A 34 6.79 13.50 3.73
N GLN A 35 6.10 14.05 2.74
CA GLN A 35 5.00 15.00 2.97
C GLN A 35 3.85 14.35 3.74
N LEU A 36 3.43 13.15 3.34
CA LEU A 36 2.40 12.39 4.05
C LEU A 36 2.78 12.14 5.52
N ARG A 37 4.04 11.74 5.79
CA ARG A 37 4.52 11.52 7.16
C ARG A 37 4.42 12.80 8.00
N ARG A 38 4.78 13.95 7.42
CA ARG A 38 4.66 15.26 8.09
C ARG A 38 3.20 15.64 8.39
N LEU A 39 2.28 15.31 7.50
CA LEU A 39 0.86 15.60 7.68
C LEU A 39 0.23 14.72 8.76
N LEU A 40 0.53 13.43 8.76
CA LEU A 40 0.02 12.49 9.76
C LEU A 40 0.64 12.72 11.15
N GLY A 41 1.92 13.10 11.22
CA GLY A 41 2.59 13.37 12.50
C GLY A 41 2.05 14.58 13.27
N ARG A 42 1.14 15.36 12.68
CA ARG A 42 0.57 16.57 13.29
C ARG A 42 -0.74 16.31 14.07
N ARG A 43 -1.36 15.14 13.95
CA ARG A 43 -2.65 14.84 14.60
C ARG A 43 -2.71 13.38 15.07
N ARG A 44 -3.34 13.12 16.22
CA ARG A 44 -3.77 11.75 16.59
C ARG A 44 -4.86 11.32 15.60
N SER A 45 -4.46 10.77 14.46
CA SER A 45 -5.39 10.28 13.43
C SER A 45 -5.64 8.78 13.60
N ARG A 46 -6.85 8.33 13.30
CA ARG A 46 -7.18 6.90 13.07
C ARG A 46 -6.52 6.33 11.79
N ILE A 47 -5.64 7.11 11.16
CA ILE A 47 -4.94 6.79 9.92
C ILE A 47 -3.52 6.37 10.29
N PHE A 48 -3.13 5.16 9.89
CA PHE A 48 -1.77 4.66 10.06
C PHE A 48 -0.89 5.01 8.86
N TYR A 49 0.36 5.36 9.15
CA TYR A 49 1.39 5.49 8.12
C TYR A 49 2.02 4.11 7.87
N LEU A 50 1.77 3.53 6.69
CA LEU A 50 2.42 2.30 6.28
C LEU A 50 3.84 2.58 5.79
N ASP A 51 4.87 2.03 6.42
CA ASP A 51 6.26 2.22 5.96
C ASP A 51 6.57 1.43 4.67
N HIS A 52 7.82 1.48 4.22
CA HIS A 52 8.28 0.81 3.01
C HIS A 52 9.73 0.33 3.15
N VAL A 53 10.07 -0.68 2.34
CA VAL A 53 11.43 -1.21 2.19
C VAL A 53 11.96 -0.81 0.81
N GLU A 54 13.18 -0.28 0.74
CA GLU A 54 13.75 0.23 -0.53
C GLU A 54 14.54 -0.83 -1.33
N LYS A 55 15.31 -1.70 -0.65
CA LYS A 55 16.28 -2.60 -1.32
C LYS A 55 15.95 -4.09 -1.17
N ASP A 56 15.35 -4.48 -0.05
CA ASP A 56 15.18 -5.89 0.33
C ASP A 56 13.79 -6.46 0.01
N GLY A 57 13.30 -6.16 -1.20
CA GLY A 57 11.94 -6.58 -1.62
C GLY A 57 11.72 -8.10 -1.64
N LYS A 58 12.78 -8.88 -1.91
CA LYS A 58 12.71 -10.35 -1.87
C LYS A 58 12.55 -10.86 -0.44
N LEU A 59 13.37 -10.37 0.49
CA LEU A 59 13.28 -10.72 1.91
C LEU A 59 11.92 -10.30 2.48
N LEU A 60 11.43 -9.11 2.15
CA LEU A 60 10.08 -8.69 2.52
C LEU A 60 9.01 -9.65 2.00
N PHE A 61 9.15 -10.15 0.77
CA PHE A 61 8.19 -11.10 0.21
C PHE A 61 8.24 -12.45 0.90
N GLU A 62 9.43 -12.95 1.25
CA GLU A 62 9.58 -14.17 2.04
C GLU A 62 8.85 -14.05 3.39
N GLU A 63 9.02 -12.92 4.07
CA GLU A 63 8.31 -12.63 5.32
C GLU A 63 6.79 -12.54 5.12
N ILE A 64 6.33 -11.93 4.03
CA ILE A 64 4.91 -11.88 3.64
C ILE A 64 4.33 -13.28 3.45
N VAL A 65 5.07 -14.19 2.82
CA VAL A 65 4.64 -15.57 2.64
C VAL A 65 4.59 -16.30 3.98
N LYS A 66 5.61 -16.13 4.84
CA LYS A 66 5.65 -16.73 6.18
C LYS A 66 4.51 -16.27 7.08
N MET A 67 4.12 -15.00 6.98
CA MET A 67 3.00 -14.39 7.72
C MET A 67 1.62 -14.63 7.08
N ASP A 68 1.56 -15.37 5.96
CA ASP A 68 0.32 -15.62 5.22
C ASP A 68 -0.43 -14.32 4.85
N LEU A 69 0.29 -13.35 4.29
CA LEU A 69 -0.27 -12.09 3.81
C LEU A 69 -0.57 -12.16 2.31
N GLU A 70 -1.56 -11.38 1.83
CA GLU A 70 -2.03 -11.39 0.43
C GLU A 70 -0.92 -11.11 -0.59
N GLY A 71 0.03 -10.25 -0.24
CA GLY A 71 1.15 -9.89 -1.11
C GLY A 71 1.72 -8.51 -0.80
N MET A 72 2.47 -7.98 -1.77
CA MET A 72 3.07 -6.65 -1.69
C MET A 72 2.83 -5.83 -2.94
N VAL A 73 3.20 -4.56 -2.82
CA VAL A 73 3.08 -3.59 -3.89
C VAL A 73 4.39 -2.84 -4.07
N CYS A 74 5.04 -3.09 -5.18
CA CYS A 74 6.27 -2.42 -5.59
C CYS A 74 5.94 -1.11 -6.31
N LYS A 75 6.61 -0.02 -5.93
CA LYS A 75 6.49 1.28 -6.58
C LYS A 75 7.88 1.81 -6.90
N ARG A 76 8.09 2.39 -8.09
CA ARG A 76 9.36 3.09 -8.37
C ARG A 76 9.48 4.36 -7.52
N GLN A 77 10.53 4.41 -6.71
CA GLN A 77 10.83 5.52 -5.80
C GLN A 77 10.98 6.88 -6.50
N ASN A 78 11.62 6.90 -7.67
CA ASN A 78 12.06 8.12 -8.34
C ASN A 78 11.05 8.62 -9.39
N LEU A 79 9.84 8.06 -9.42
CA LEU A 79 8.83 8.46 -10.41
C LEU A 79 7.69 9.24 -9.78
N ALA A 80 7.26 10.25 -10.53
CA ALA A 80 6.04 11.00 -10.34
C ALA A 80 4.80 10.10 -10.47
N TYR A 81 3.68 10.53 -9.88
CA TYR A 81 2.41 9.85 -10.11
C TYR A 81 1.85 10.29 -11.46
N ARG A 82 1.52 9.31 -12.32
CA ARG A 82 0.90 9.58 -13.60
C ARG A 82 -0.53 9.07 -13.58
N VAL A 83 -1.48 9.95 -13.87
CA VAL A 83 -2.85 9.56 -14.17
C VAL A 83 -2.85 9.08 -15.61
N THR A 84 -3.16 7.81 -15.81
CA THR A 84 -3.18 7.16 -17.12
C THR A 84 -4.43 6.32 -17.22
N GLU A 85 -4.95 6.15 -18.44
CA GLU A 85 -6.10 5.27 -18.70
C GLU A 85 -5.77 3.80 -18.42
N LYS A 86 -4.50 3.41 -18.61
CA LYS A 86 -3.99 2.07 -18.32
C LYS A 86 -3.34 2.00 -16.94
N PRO A 87 -3.29 0.82 -16.29
CA PRO A 87 -2.55 0.64 -15.05
C PRO A 87 -1.08 1.05 -15.20
N SER A 88 -0.55 1.76 -14.19
CA SER A 88 0.84 2.21 -14.23
C SER A 88 1.80 1.01 -14.26
N PRO A 89 2.74 0.93 -15.22
CA PRO A 89 3.73 -0.15 -15.27
C PRO A 89 4.72 -0.09 -14.10
N TYR A 90 4.74 1.03 -13.37
CA TYR A 90 5.63 1.25 -12.23
C TYR A 90 4.98 0.94 -10.88
N TRP A 91 3.72 0.47 -10.90
CA TRP A 91 3.00 0.01 -9.75
C TRP A 91 2.69 -1.48 -9.94
N ILE A 92 3.60 -2.32 -9.47
CA ILE A 92 3.51 -3.76 -9.63
C ILE A 92 2.91 -4.36 -8.35
N ARG A 93 1.86 -5.16 -8.50
CA ARG A 93 1.30 -5.98 -7.43
C ARG A 93 1.94 -7.37 -7.52
N VAL A 94 2.53 -7.84 -6.43
CA VAL A 94 3.08 -9.18 -6.32
C VAL A 94 2.23 -9.93 -5.31
N LYS A 95 1.50 -10.93 -5.78
CA LYS A 95 0.61 -11.75 -4.93
C LYS A 95 1.38 -12.91 -4.32
N ASN A 96 1.06 -13.24 -3.07
CA ASN A 96 1.45 -14.49 -2.46
C ASN A 96 0.52 -15.60 -3.01
N PRO A 97 1.04 -16.58 -3.77
CA PRO A 97 0.23 -17.66 -4.32
C PRO A 97 -0.26 -18.66 -3.26
N ARG A 98 0.30 -18.62 -2.05
CA ARG A 98 -0.06 -19.49 -0.92
C ARG A 98 -0.95 -18.78 0.09
N TYR A 99 -1.50 -17.62 -0.25
CA TYR A 99 -2.32 -16.84 0.66
C TYR A 99 -3.64 -17.55 0.96
N SER A 100 -3.83 -18.00 2.21
CA SER A 100 -5.01 -18.80 2.60
C SER A 100 -6.32 -18.01 2.48
N GLY A 101 -6.30 -16.71 2.74
CA GLY A 101 -7.48 -15.83 2.68
C GLY A 101 -8.00 -15.52 1.27
N ALA A 102 -7.40 -16.09 0.22
CA ALA A 102 -7.95 -16.04 -1.13
C ALA A 102 -9.04 -17.10 -1.36
N GLU A 103 -8.95 -18.26 -0.71
CA GLU A 103 -9.91 -19.36 -0.85
C GLU A 103 -11.28 -18.94 -0.29
N GLY A 104 -12.35 -19.12 -1.07
CA GLY A 104 -13.73 -18.79 -0.68
C GLY A 104 -14.09 -17.29 -0.69
N ARG A 105 -13.16 -16.40 -1.04
CA ARG A 105 -13.44 -14.94 -1.08
C ARG A 105 -14.33 -14.54 -2.27
N GLU A 106 -14.32 -15.33 -3.34
CA GLU A 106 -15.16 -15.11 -4.53
C GLU A 106 -16.66 -15.27 -4.20
N GLU A 107 -17.00 -16.24 -3.35
CA GLU A 107 -18.39 -16.52 -2.92
C GLU A 107 -19.03 -15.36 -2.13
N LEU A 108 -18.22 -14.48 -1.53
CA LEU A 108 -18.70 -13.29 -0.81
C LEU A 108 -19.19 -12.18 -1.75
N PHE A 109 -18.69 -12.14 -3.00
CA PHE A 109 -19.10 -11.14 -3.99
C PHE A 109 -20.29 -11.58 -4.85
N GLU A 110 -20.59 -12.89 -4.88
CA GLU A 110 -21.75 -13.45 -5.60
C GLU A 110 -23.07 -13.34 -4.82
N ARG A 111 -23.02 -12.94 -3.54
CA ARG A 111 -24.19 -12.76 -2.67
C ARG A 111 -24.81 -11.35 -2.72
N VAL A 112 -24.51 -10.55 -3.75
CA VAL A 112 -24.99 -9.17 -3.91
C VAL A 112 -25.94 -9.05 -5.10
#